data_AF-A0A0P0M477-F1
#
_entry.id   AF-A0A0P0M477-F1
#
_cell.length_a   1.000
_cell.length_b   1.000
_cell.length_c   1.000
_cell.angle_alpha   90.00
_cell.angle_beta   90.00
_cell.angle_gamma   90.00
#
_symmetry.space_group_name_H-M   'P 1'
#
loop_
_entity.id
_entity.type
_entity.pdbx_description
1 polymer ?
#
loop_
_entity_poly.entity_id
_entity_poly.type
_entity_poly.pdbx_seq_one_letter_code
_entity_poly.pdbx_strand_id
1 'polypeptide(L)'
;MLDEVVARLNDAELTPDEKKALQLGIGRIPAILQDNTDRNRTSPFAFTGNRFEFRAAGSSANCAASMIVINAAMAHQLNEFKTQIDKLVNGGMEQEEALYKVLKETIIASQNIRFEGDGYSEEWKAEAARRGLTNICHVPEAILKFNDEQSRAVLIGEKIFNENELFCRIEVELEKFTKKVQIESRVLGDLAINHIVPTAVIYQNRLLENLRGLKEIFSTEEYEELTEDRKNLVREIQNRILAIKKAVHNMTEARKVANHLGSQVEKAFSYEEQVRPYLEEIRDHIDHLELEIDDEIWPLPKYRELLFTK
;
A
#
# COMPACT_ATOMS: atom_id res chain seq x y z
N MET A 1 -4.94 27.99 8.36
CA MET A 1 -3.64 28.47 8.91
C MET A 1 -2.62 28.88 7.83
N LEU A 2 -2.03 27.98 7.03
CA LEU A 2 -0.97 28.38 6.07
C LEU A 2 -1.50 29.27 4.93
N ASP A 3 -2.72 29.05 4.47
CA ASP A 3 -3.34 29.92 3.46
C ASP A 3 -3.69 31.30 4.02
N GLU A 4 -3.98 31.40 5.32
CA GLU A 4 -4.14 32.69 6.00
C GLU A 4 -2.82 33.44 6.12
N VAL A 5 -1.70 32.72 6.31
CA VAL A 5 -0.36 33.33 6.30
C VAL A 5 -0.07 33.92 4.93
N VAL A 6 -0.36 33.21 3.84
CA VAL A 6 -0.19 33.74 2.46
C VAL A 6 -1.10 34.94 2.21
N ALA A 7 -2.37 34.88 2.65
CA ALA A 7 -3.31 35.98 2.49
C ALA A 7 -2.86 37.26 3.24
N ARG A 8 -2.19 37.11 4.39
CA ARG A 8 -1.59 38.23 5.14
C ARG A 8 -0.30 38.77 4.53
N LEU A 9 0.34 38.03 3.61
CA LEU A 9 1.59 38.39 2.96
C LEU A 9 1.40 39.05 1.57
N ASN A 10 0.17 39.42 1.18
CA ASN A 10 -0.10 40.09 -0.10
C ASN A 10 -0.37 41.60 0.07
N ASP A 11 0.38 42.40 -0.71
CA ASP A 11 0.11 43.79 -1.18
C ASP A 11 0.35 45.02 -0.28
N ALA A 12 1.28 44.97 0.68
CA ALA A 12 1.88 46.20 1.20
C ALA A 12 3.35 45.96 1.59
N GLU A 13 4.20 46.98 1.48
CA GLU A 13 5.43 47.04 2.31
C GLU A 13 5.01 46.70 3.73
N LEU A 14 5.48 45.56 4.25
CA LEU A 14 5.17 45.12 5.61
C LEU A 14 5.44 46.28 6.55
N THR A 15 4.36 46.83 7.11
CA THR A 15 4.44 47.93 8.05
C THR A 15 5.26 47.49 9.27
N PRO A 16 5.93 48.40 9.99
CA PRO A 16 6.70 48.05 11.18
C PRO A 16 5.90 47.22 12.19
N ASP A 17 4.58 47.41 12.24
CA ASP A 17 3.65 46.67 13.10
C ASP A 17 3.37 45.24 12.60
N GLU A 18 3.35 45.00 11.29
CA GLU A 18 3.23 43.65 10.71
C GLU A 18 4.53 42.84 10.88
N LYS A 19 5.69 43.49 10.77
CA LYS A 19 6.98 42.88 11.14
C LYS A 19 7.03 42.52 12.64
N LYS A 20 6.42 43.36 13.48
CA LYS A 20 6.29 43.12 14.94
C LYS A 20 5.27 42.03 15.28
N ALA A 21 4.23 41.85 14.47
CA ALA A 21 3.28 40.75 14.60
C ALA A 21 3.88 39.39 14.17
N LEU A 22 4.85 39.41 13.26
CA LEU A 22 5.68 38.27 12.87
C LEU A 22 6.78 37.95 13.90
N GLN A 23 7.30 38.96 14.61
CA GLN A 23 8.13 38.79 15.81
C GLN A 23 7.28 38.29 16.99
N LEU A 24 7.10 36.96 17.08
CA LEU A 24 6.92 36.18 18.31
C LEU A 24 6.63 37.01 19.58
N GLY A 25 5.36 37.23 19.92
CA GLY A 25 5.02 38.07 21.07
C GLY A 25 3.55 38.11 21.45
N ILE A 26 3.05 36.95 21.87
CA ILE A 26 1.82 36.73 22.66
C ILE A 26 1.46 37.96 23.51
N GLY A 27 0.41 38.66 23.08
CA GLY A 27 -0.09 39.88 23.72
C GLY A 27 -1.61 39.82 23.92
N ARG A 28 -2.14 38.69 24.39
CA ARG A 28 -3.47 38.51 24.97
C ARG A 28 -3.56 37.09 25.55
N ILE A 29 -4.36 36.94 26.62
CA ILE A 29 -4.72 35.72 27.37
C ILE A 29 -4.45 34.45 26.55
N PRO A 30 -3.81 33.38 27.09
CA PRO A 30 -3.67 32.13 26.34
C PRO A 30 -5.07 31.70 25.92
N ALA A 31 -5.41 31.92 24.66
CA ALA A 31 -6.46 31.17 24.04
C ALA A 31 -6.07 29.73 24.31
N ILE A 32 -7.00 28.92 24.83
CA ILE A 32 -6.87 27.46 24.84
C ILE A 32 -6.20 27.13 23.50
N LEU A 33 -4.93 26.72 23.52
CA LEU A 33 -4.21 26.42 22.29
C LEU A 33 -5.07 25.35 21.65
N GLN A 34 -5.76 25.73 20.59
CA GLN A 34 -6.62 24.80 19.88
C GLN A 34 -5.71 23.63 19.55
N ASP A 35 -6.14 22.43 19.92
CA ASP A 35 -5.35 21.24 19.72
C ASP A 35 -5.19 21.05 18.21
N ASN A 36 -4.11 21.59 17.67
CA ASN A 36 -3.77 21.57 16.25
C ASN A 36 -3.11 20.22 15.89
N THR A 37 -3.24 19.19 16.75
CA THR A 37 -2.85 17.85 16.38
C THR A 37 -3.77 17.39 15.26
N ASP A 38 -3.17 17.09 14.11
CA ASP A 38 -3.87 16.37 13.07
C ASP A 38 -4.23 14.96 13.59
N ARG A 39 -5.48 14.82 14.03
CA ARG A 39 -6.06 13.55 14.48
C ARG A 39 -6.54 12.68 13.32
N ASN A 40 -6.43 13.17 12.08
CA ASN A 40 -6.73 12.37 10.91
C ASN A 40 -5.73 11.23 10.81
N ARG A 41 -6.18 10.00 11.06
CA ARG A 41 -5.36 8.79 10.99
C ARG A 41 -5.22 8.23 9.57
N THR A 42 -5.89 8.82 8.59
CA THR A 42 -5.90 8.36 7.20
C THR A 42 -4.78 8.99 6.36
N SER A 43 -4.15 10.07 6.83
CA SER A 43 -3.03 10.73 6.16
C SER A 43 -1.70 9.98 6.34
N PRO A 44 -0.89 9.80 5.28
CA PRO A 44 0.43 9.17 5.35
C PRO A 44 1.49 10.04 6.04
N PHE A 45 1.31 11.38 6.08
CA PHE A 45 2.25 12.33 6.67
C PHE A 45 1.47 13.42 7.41
N ALA A 46 1.50 13.40 8.74
CA ALA A 46 0.65 14.26 9.56
C ALA A 46 1.45 15.11 10.54
N PHE A 47 1.05 16.38 10.69
CA PHE A 47 1.61 17.26 11.70
C PHE A 47 0.83 17.13 13.01
N THR A 48 1.49 16.62 14.06
CA THR A 48 0.85 16.31 15.35
C THR A 48 1.23 17.34 16.42
N GLY A 49 1.26 18.62 16.03
CA GLY A 49 1.47 19.76 16.93
C GLY A 49 2.94 20.16 17.13
N ASN A 50 3.84 19.22 17.41
CA ASN A 50 5.28 19.52 17.61
C ASN A 50 6.23 18.64 16.78
N ARG A 51 5.68 17.70 16.01
CA ARG A 51 6.43 16.76 15.18
C ARG A 51 5.59 16.28 14.01
N PHE A 52 6.25 15.68 13.03
CA PHE A 52 5.60 14.93 11.97
C PHE A 52 5.52 13.44 12.32
N GLU A 53 4.42 12.81 11.93
CA GLU A 53 4.19 11.38 12.01
C GLU A 53 4.10 10.82 10.59
N PHE A 54 5.06 9.98 10.21
CA PHE A 54 5.06 9.26 8.94
C PHE A 54 4.43 7.88 9.11
N ARG A 55 3.24 7.68 8.54
CA ARG A 55 2.39 6.50 8.78
C ARG A 55 2.45 5.46 7.67
N ALA A 56 3.08 5.76 6.54
CA ALA A 56 3.17 4.83 5.42
C ALA A 56 4.20 3.70 5.63
N ALA A 57 4.98 3.73 6.71
CA ALA A 57 5.96 2.69 7.01
C ALA A 57 5.28 1.37 7.44
N GLY A 58 5.60 0.28 6.73
CA GLY A 58 5.12 -1.06 7.09
C GLY A 58 5.71 -1.57 8.42
N SER A 59 4.93 -2.37 9.16
CA SER A 59 5.30 -2.83 10.51
C SER A 59 6.57 -3.70 10.56
N SER A 60 6.88 -4.43 9.49
CA SER A 60 8.10 -5.26 9.39
C SER A 60 9.27 -4.53 8.74
N ALA A 61 9.09 -3.28 8.30
CA ALA A 61 10.13 -2.54 7.59
C ALA A 61 11.18 -2.00 8.56
N ASN A 62 12.44 -1.96 8.12
CA ASN A 62 13.48 -1.26 8.87
C ASN A 62 13.26 0.25 8.74
N CYS A 63 13.13 0.94 9.89
CA CYS A 63 12.97 2.40 9.97
C CYS A 63 13.99 3.17 9.14
N ALA A 64 15.23 2.66 9.02
CA ALA A 64 16.31 3.27 8.26
C ALA A 64 15.91 3.55 6.81
N ALA A 65 15.15 2.67 6.15
CA ALA A 65 14.75 2.88 4.76
C ALA A 65 13.91 4.16 4.59
N SER A 66 12.93 4.37 5.46
CA SER A 66 12.10 5.58 5.46
C SER A 66 12.90 6.81 5.89
N MET A 67 13.74 6.68 6.93
CA MET A 67 14.53 7.78 7.47
C MET A 67 15.60 8.26 6.50
N ILE A 68 16.25 7.36 5.75
CA ILE A 68 17.22 7.74 4.71
C ILE A 68 16.55 8.67 3.68
N VAL A 69 15.40 8.26 3.15
CA VAL A 69 14.69 9.02 2.11
C VAL A 69 14.17 10.35 2.66
N ILE A 70 13.49 10.34 3.81
CA ILE A 70 12.90 11.55 4.40
C ILE A 70 13.99 12.56 4.77
N ASN A 71 15.06 12.12 5.43
CA ASN A 71 16.13 13.03 5.84
C ASN A 71 16.93 13.56 4.65
N ALA A 72 17.19 12.73 3.63
CA ALA A 72 17.86 13.19 2.41
C ALA A 72 17.00 14.20 1.64
N ALA A 73 15.70 13.92 1.49
CA ALA A 73 14.77 14.86 0.85
C ALA A 73 14.68 16.19 1.60
N MET A 74 14.63 16.15 2.93
CA MET A 74 14.66 17.36 3.75
C MET A 74 15.98 18.13 3.61
N ALA A 75 17.13 17.42 3.65
CA ALA A 75 18.45 18.05 3.45
C ALA A 75 18.53 18.76 2.10
N HIS A 76 18.09 18.08 1.04
CA HIS A 76 18.02 18.65 -0.31
C HIS A 76 17.15 19.90 -0.37
N GLN A 77 15.94 19.84 0.17
CA GLN A 77 15.02 20.97 0.17
C GLN A 77 15.56 22.16 0.98
N LEU A 78 16.25 21.93 2.09
CA LEU A 78 16.87 22.98 2.90
C LEU A 78 18.05 23.62 2.17
N ASN A 79 18.87 22.84 1.46
CA ASN A 79 19.95 23.35 0.63
C ASN A 79 19.41 24.23 -0.51
N GLU A 80 18.37 23.78 -1.23
CA GLU A 80 17.71 24.57 -2.27
C GLU A 80 17.12 25.86 -1.71
N PHE A 81 16.42 25.78 -0.58
CA PHE A 81 15.82 26.94 0.09
C PHE A 81 16.88 27.99 0.43
N LYS A 82 18.04 27.55 0.97
CA LYS A 82 19.17 28.44 1.26
C LYS A 82 19.72 29.07 -0.02
N THR A 83 19.96 28.28 -1.07
CA THR A 83 20.48 28.78 -2.35
C THR A 83 19.56 29.84 -2.97
N GLN A 84 18.24 29.68 -2.86
CA GLN A 84 17.26 30.66 -3.34
C GLN A 84 17.36 31.99 -2.57
N ILE A 85 17.47 31.94 -1.23
CA ILE A 85 17.65 33.13 -0.39
C ILE A 85 18.96 33.84 -0.72
N ASP A 86 20.07 33.11 -0.77
CA ASP A 86 21.38 33.67 -1.11
C ASP A 86 21.38 34.40 -2.44
N LYS A 87 20.70 33.85 -3.45
CA LYS A 87 20.61 34.46 -4.77
C LYS A 87 19.92 35.82 -4.71
N LEU A 88 18.86 35.96 -3.92
CA LEU A 88 18.14 37.22 -3.73
C LEU A 88 18.99 38.23 -2.94
N VAL A 89 19.65 37.78 -1.88
CA VAL A 89 20.52 38.64 -1.05
C VAL A 89 21.71 39.15 -1.84
N ASN A 90 22.38 38.29 -2.61
CA ASN A 90 23.47 38.69 -3.51
C ASN A 90 22.99 39.60 -4.66
N GLY A 91 21.70 39.57 -4.97
CA GLY A 91 21.04 40.50 -5.89
C GLY A 91 20.70 41.86 -5.27
N GLY A 92 21.01 42.08 -3.98
CA GLY A 92 20.82 43.35 -3.27
C GLY A 92 19.56 43.42 -2.40
N MET A 93 18.81 42.33 -2.25
CA MET A 93 17.64 42.27 -1.36
C MET A 93 18.07 42.12 0.11
N GLU A 94 17.32 42.72 1.03
CA GLU A 94 17.52 42.53 2.47
C GLU A 94 17.18 41.09 2.87
N GLN A 95 17.85 40.55 3.88
CA GLN A 95 17.76 39.14 4.22
C GLN A 95 16.36 38.72 4.71
N GLU A 96 15.71 39.53 5.56
CA GLU A 96 14.34 39.22 6.00
C GLU A 96 13.36 39.26 4.83
N GLU A 97 13.48 40.25 3.94
CA GLU A 97 12.64 40.35 2.74
C GLU A 97 12.81 39.13 1.81
N ALA A 98 14.06 38.69 1.56
CA ALA A 98 14.35 37.50 0.77
C ALA A 98 13.74 36.24 1.40
N LEU A 99 13.83 36.10 2.73
CA LEU A 99 13.23 34.99 3.47
C LEU A 99 11.71 34.95 3.32
N TYR A 100 11.02 36.08 3.52
CA TYR A 100 9.56 36.14 3.39
C TYR A 100 9.10 35.80 1.98
N LYS A 101 9.83 36.26 0.97
CA LYS A 101 9.53 35.97 -0.43
C LYS A 101 9.60 34.47 -0.72
N VAL A 102 10.73 33.82 -0.41
CA VAL A 102 10.94 32.39 -0.67
C VAL A 102 9.97 31.54 0.16
N LEU A 103 9.70 31.92 1.41
CA LEU A 103 8.72 31.24 2.27
C LEU A 103 7.32 31.26 1.65
N LYS A 104 6.87 32.43 1.17
CA LYS A 104 5.56 32.59 0.52
C LYS A 104 5.46 31.74 -0.74
N GLU A 105 6.48 31.80 -1.59
CA GLU A 105 6.57 30.97 -2.81
C GLU A 105 6.48 29.47 -2.48
N THR A 106 7.15 29.04 -1.40
CA THR A 106 7.13 27.63 -0.94
C THR A 106 5.75 27.20 -0.44
N ILE A 107 5.05 28.05 0.33
CA ILE A 107 3.70 27.75 0.82
C ILE A 107 2.73 27.61 -0.36
N ILE A 108 2.83 28.48 -1.36
CA ILE A 108 2.00 28.40 -2.58
C ILE A 108 2.33 27.12 -3.38
N ALA A 109 3.62 26.81 -3.56
CA ALA A 109 4.04 25.61 -4.30
C ALA A 109 3.57 24.30 -3.63
N SER A 110 3.49 24.27 -2.29
CA SER A 110 3.06 23.09 -1.53
C SER A 110 1.53 22.88 -1.48
N GLN A 111 0.72 23.75 -2.07
CA GLN A 111 -0.74 23.68 -1.93
C GLN A 111 -1.33 22.31 -2.32
N ASN A 112 -0.85 21.72 -3.42
CA ASN A 112 -1.38 20.47 -3.95
C ASN A 112 -1.23 19.29 -2.99
N ILE A 113 -0.15 19.24 -2.20
CA ILE A 113 0.16 18.10 -1.31
C ILE A 113 -0.57 18.15 0.05
N ARG A 114 -1.23 19.26 0.38
CA ARG A 114 -1.89 19.46 1.68
C ARG A 114 -3.36 19.02 1.59
N PHE A 115 -3.78 18.17 2.53
CA PHE A 115 -5.14 17.64 2.59
C PHE A 115 -5.54 17.35 4.04
N GLU A 116 -6.76 17.73 4.41
CA GLU A 116 -7.29 17.62 5.78
C GLU A 116 -8.54 16.70 5.88
N GLY A 117 -8.95 16.08 4.77
CA GLY A 117 -10.13 15.22 4.70
C GLY A 117 -9.83 13.73 4.82
N ASP A 118 -10.82 12.88 4.52
CA ASP A 118 -10.65 11.42 4.52
C ASP A 118 -9.79 10.93 3.35
N GLY A 119 -8.59 10.42 3.68
CA GLY A 119 -7.61 9.93 2.71
C GLY A 119 -7.96 8.58 2.07
N TYR A 120 -8.98 7.86 2.56
CA TYR A 120 -9.42 6.60 1.95
C TYR A 120 -10.59 6.76 0.97
N SER A 121 -11.23 7.93 0.97
CA SER A 121 -12.39 8.24 0.15
C SER A 121 -12.07 8.18 -1.35
N GLU A 122 -13.03 7.75 -2.17
CA GLU A 122 -12.91 7.76 -3.63
C GLU A 122 -12.84 9.20 -4.16
N GLU A 123 -13.49 10.13 -3.46
CA GLU A 123 -13.41 11.56 -3.71
C GLU A 123 -11.97 12.07 -3.61
N TRP A 124 -11.23 11.64 -2.58
CA TRP A 124 -9.82 12.01 -2.45
C TRP A 124 -8.96 11.39 -3.55
N LYS A 125 -9.19 10.13 -3.93
CA LYS A 125 -8.43 9.51 -5.03
C LYS A 125 -8.57 10.30 -6.34
N ALA A 126 -9.79 10.72 -6.68
CA ALA A 126 -10.06 11.54 -7.86
C ALA A 126 -9.46 12.95 -7.77
N GLU A 127 -9.56 13.59 -6.60
CA GLU A 127 -9.01 14.92 -6.35
C GLU A 127 -7.47 14.93 -6.34
N ALA A 128 -6.84 13.96 -5.70
CA ALA A 128 -5.40 13.78 -5.69
C ALA A 128 -4.84 13.62 -7.10
N ALA A 129 -5.50 12.80 -7.94
CA ALA A 129 -5.15 12.65 -9.35
C ALA A 129 -5.28 13.97 -10.13
N ARG A 130 -6.34 14.75 -9.89
CA ARG A 130 -6.52 16.10 -10.48
C ARG A 130 -5.41 17.06 -10.07
N ARG A 131 -4.90 16.94 -8.84
CA ARG A 131 -3.75 17.72 -8.32
C ARG A 131 -2.40 17.22 -8.82
N GLY A 132 -2.35 16.13 -9.57
CA GLY A 132 -1.12 15.51 -10.06
C GLY A 132 -0.36 14.70 -9.00
N LEU A 133 -1.02 14.33 -7.89
CA LEU A 133 -0.43 13.45 -6.89
C LEU A 133 -0.44 12.01 -7.40
N THR A 134 0.70 11.34 -7.34
CA THR A 134 0.85 9.96 -7.79
C THR A 134 0.18 8.97 -6.83
N ASN A 135 -0.42 7.93 -7.40
CA ASN A 135 -0.97 6.80 -6.64
C ASN A 135 -0.49 5.50 -7.31
N ILE A 136 0.57 4.90 -6.76
CA ILE A 136 1.21 3.71 -7.32
C ILE A 136 0.93 2.54 -6.39
N CYS A 137 0.14 1.58 -6.88
CA CYS A 137 -0.21 0.38 -6.12
C CYS A 137 0.74 -0.80 -6.37
N HIS A 138 1.35 -0.85 -7.55
CA HIS A 138 2.24 -1.94 -7.95
C HIS A 138 3.62 -1.74 -7.32
N VAL A 139 4.08 -2.74 -6.57
CA VAL A 139 5.35 -2.68 -5.84
C VAL A 139 6.56 -2.48 -6.77
N PRO A 140 6.69 -3.20 -7.90
CA PRO A 140 7.81 -2.99 -8.82
C PRO A 140 7.86 -1.56 -9.38
N GLU A 141 6.71 -0.99 -9.74
CA GLU A 141 6.60 0.39 -10.22
C GLU A 141 7.04 1.39 -9.14
N ALA A 142 6.59 1.20 -7.90
CA ALA A 142 6.98 2.06 -6.78
C ALA A 142 8.49 1.96 -6.46
N ILE A 143 9.08 0.77 -6.56
CA ILE A 143 10.54 0.59 -6.37
C ILE A 143 11.32 1.30 -7.48
N LEU A 144 10.86 1.24 -8.73
CA LEU A 144 11.54 1.93 -9.84
C LEU A 144 11.58 3.45 -9.68
N LYS A 145 10.68 4.06 -8.89
CA LYS A 145 10.71 5.49 -8.58
C LYS A 145 11.97 5.96 -7.86
N PHE A 146 12.76 5.05 -7.27
CA PHE A 146 14.10 5.39 -6.77
C PHE A 146 15.05 5.83 -7.88
N ASN A 147 14.82 5.44 -9.14
CA ASN A 147 15.65 5.81 -10.28
C ASN A 147 15.13 7.03 -11.07
N ASP A 148 13.98 7.59 -10.71
CA ASP A 148 13.46 8.81 -11.34
C ASP A 148 14.46 9.97 -11.14
N GLU A 149 14.48 10.93 -12.08
CA GLU A 149 15.43 12.05 -12.05
C GLU A 149 15.38 12.83 -10.74
N GLN A 150 14.18 13.07 -10.22
CA GLN A 150 13.97 13.75 -8.93
C GLN A 150 14.58 12.96 -7.77
N SER A 151 14.36 11.64 -7.72
CA SER A 151 14.91 10.78 -6.68
C SER A 151 16.43 10.73 -6.75
N ARG A 152 17.00 10.67 -7.95
CA ARG A 152 18.45 10.71 -8.17
C ARG A 152 19.05 12.05 -7.76
N ALA A 153 18.39 13.17 -8.07
CA ALA A 153 18.85 14.49 -7.65
C ALA A 153 18.98 14.59 -6.13
N VAL A 154 18.06 14.00 -5.38
CA VAL A 154 18.14 13.93 -3.92
C VAL A 154 19.20 12.91 -3.47
N LEU A 155 19.06 11.65 -3.85
CA LEU A 155 19.86 10.56 -3.29
C LEU A 155 21.33 10.59 -3.70
N ILE A 156 21.62 10.99 -4.95
CA ILE A 156 22.98 11.10 -5.46
C ILE A 156 23.51 12.53 -5.25
N GLY A 157 22.68 13.56 -5.45
CA GLY A 157 23.09 14.94 -5.27
C GLY A 157 23.50 15.26 -3.83
N GLU A 158 22.79 14.73 -2.85
CA GLU A 158 23.16 14.82 -1.42
C GLU A 158 24.24 13.81 -1.00
N LYS A 159 24.82 13.07 -1.96
CA LYS A 159 25.90 12.09 -1.75
C LYS A 159 25.54 10.98 -0.75
N ILE A 160 24.27 10.59 -0.70
CA ILE A 160 23.81 9.46 0.11
C ILE A 160 24.19 8.14 -0.57
N PHE A 161 24.05 8.09 -1.90
CA PHE A 161 24.47 6.96 -2.73
C PHE A 161 25.24 7.47 -3.95
N ASN A 162 26.11 6.62 -4.48
CA ASN A 162 26.55 6.73 -5.87
C ASN A 162 25.60 5.98 -6.82
N GLU A 163 25.80 6.12 -8.13
CA GLU A 163 24.93 5.51 -9.16
C GLU A 163 24.84 3.98 -9.02
N ASN A 164 25.97 3.32 -8.80
CA ASN A 164 26.02 1.86 -8.67
C ASN A 164 25.31 1.40 -7.40
N GLU A 165 25.49 2.10 -6.27
CA GLU A 165 24.82 1.79 -5.02
C GLU A 165 23.29 1.91 -5.13
N LEU A 166 22.81 2.97 -5.79
CA LEU A 166 21.38 3.16 -6.02
C LEU A 166 20.79 2.05 -6.90
N PHE A 167 21.49 1.70 -8.00
CA PHE A 167 21.08 0.62 -8.88
C PHE A 167 21.03 -0.74 -8.15
N CYS A 168 22.09 -1.08 -7.42
CA CYS A 168 22.15 -2.30 -6.60
C CYS A 168 21.02 -2.33 -5.56
N ARG A 169 20.68 -1.20 -4.94
CA ARG A 169 19.58 -1.11 -3.97
C ARG A 169 18.25 -1.46 -4.63
N ILE A 170 17.97 -0.89 -5.80
CA ILE A 170 16.74 -1.15 -6.58
C ILE A 170 16.66 -2.63 -6.94
N GLU A 171 17.74 -3.19 -7.50
CA GLU A 171 17.80 -4.59 -7.90
C GLU A 171 17.52 -5.54 -6.72
N VAL A 172 18.13 -5.29 -5.56
CA VAL A 172 17.92 -6.08 -4.34
C VAL A 172 16.49 -5.98 -3.83
N GLU A 173 15.86 -4.80 -3.86
CA GLU A 173 14.46 -4.66 -3.43
C GLU A 173 13.49 -5.38 -4.39
N LEU A 174 13.74 -5.31 -5.71
CA LEU A 174 12.97 -6.07 -6.71
C LEU A 174 13.14 -7.59 -6.53
N GLU A 175 14.35 -8.04 -6.21
CA GLU A 175 14.64 -9.45 -5.94
C GLU A 175 13.92 -9.93 -4.68
N LYS A 176 13.93 -9.15 -3.59
CA LYS A 176 13.19 -9.46 -2.35
C LYS A 176 11.70 -9.61 -2.61
N PHE A 177 11.11 -8.66 -3.34
CA PHE A 177 9.70 -8.71 -3.74
C PHE A 177 9.42 -10.00 -4.52
N THR A 178 10.20 -10.25 -5.58
CA THR A 178 10.07 -11.43 -6.45
C THR A 178 10.12 -12.72 -5.64
N LYS A 179 11.10 -12.85 -4.73
CA LYS A 179 11.27 -14.04 -3.88
C LYS A 179 10.11 -14.22 -2.88
N LYS A 180 9.59 -13.13 -2.31
CA LYS A 180 8.43 -13.21 -1.41
C LYS A 180 7.20 -13.76 -2.13
N VAL A 181 6.81 -13.14 -3.24
CA VAL A 181 5.64 -13.59 -4.03
C VAL A 181 5.86 -15.02 -4.54
N GLN A 182 7.09 -15.38 -4.90
CA GLN A 182 7.43 -16.75 -5.29
C GLN A 182 7.18 -17.76 -4.17
N ILE A 183 7.58 -17.46 -2.93
CA ILE A 183 7.38 -18.35 -1.78
C ILE A 183 5.88 -18.46 -1.48
N GLU A 184 5.16 -17.34 -1.44
CA GLU A 184 3.71 -17.31 -1.22
C GLU A 184 2.96 -18.17 -2.26
N SER A 185 3.27 -17.99 -3.54
CA SER A 185 2.72 -18.80 -4.63
C SER A 185 3.03 -20.29 -4.49
N ARG A 186 4.26 -20.65 -4.10
CA ARG A 186 4.65 -22.07 -3.89
C ARG A 186 3.89 -22.69 -2.73
N VAL A 187 3.85 -22.00 -1.59
CA VAL A 187 3.19 -22.49 -0.38
C VAL A 187 1.69 -22.63 -0.61
N LEU A 188 1.04 -21.61 -1.20
CA LEU A 188 -0.39 -21.67 -1.51
C LEU A 188 -0.71 -22.83 -2.46
N GLY A 189 0.07 -22.99 -3.54
CA GLY A 189 -0.13 -24.08 -4.48
C GLY A 189 0.02 -25.46 -3.84
N ASP A 190 1.03 -25.63 -2.98
CA ASP A 190 1.28 -26.88 -2.25
C ASP A 190 0.14 -27.19 -1.27
N LEU A 191 -0.25 -26.21 -0.45
CA LEU A 191 -1.37 -26.35 0.50
C LEU A 191 -2.69 -26.65 -0.20
N ALA A 192 -2.98 -25.95 -1.29
CA ALA A 192 -4.20 -26.13 -2.05
C ALA A 192 -4.32 -27.57 -2.59
N ILE A 193 -3.25 -28.09 -3.19
CA ILE A 193 -3.27 -29.42 -3.84
C ILE A 193 -3.13 -30.56 -2.83
N ASN A 194 -2.31 -30.40 -1.79
CA ASN A 194 -1.97 -31.50 -0.88
C ASN A 194 -2.82 -31.53 0.39
N HIS A 195 -3.45 -30.41 0.79
CA HIS A 195 -4.25 -30.33 2.02
C HIS A 195 -5.72 -30.02 1.74
N ILE A 196 -6.02 -28.95 0.98
CA ILE A 196 -7.40 -28.50 0.78
C ILE A 196 -8.17 -29.43 -0.15
N VAL A 197 -7.64 -29.69 -1.35
CA VAL A 197 -8.31 -30.53 -2.36
C VAL A 197 -8.62 -31.94 -1.83
N PRO A 198 -7.70 -32.66 -1.14
CA PRO A 198 -8.00 -33.97 -0.59
C PRO A 198 -9.14 -33.93 0.44
N THR A 199 -9.16 -32.91 1.31
CA THR A 199 -10.23 -32.72 2.29
C THR A 199 -11.58 -32.51 1.60
N ALA A 200 -11.62 -31.66 0.57
CA ALA A 200 -12.83 -31.42 -0.20
C ALA A 200 -13.36 -32.71 -0.89
N VAL A 201 -12.46 -33.54 -1.41
CA VAL A 201 -12.82 -34.85 -2.00
C VAL A 201 -13.37 -35.81 -0.93
N ILE A 202 -12.78 -35.85 0.27
CA ILE A 202 -13.28 -36.67 1.38
C ILE A 202 -14.71 -36.25 1.73
N TYR A 203 -14.97 -34.95 1.89
CA TYR A 203 -16.30 -34.45 2.20
C TYR A 203 -17.30 -34.73 1.06
N GLN A 204 -16.89 -34.50 -0.19
CA GLN A 204 -17.71 -34.81 -1.36
C GLN A 204 -18.11 -36.29 -1.42
N ASN A 205 -17.20 -37.21 -1.06
CA ASN A 205 -17.52 -38.63 -0.98
C ASN A 205 -18.57 -38.94 0.09
N ARG A 206 -18.51 -38.30 1.27
CA ARG A 206 -19.56 -38.43 2.31
C ARG A 206 -20.93 -37.99 1.80
N LEU A 207 -20.98 -36.89 1.05
CA LEU A 207 -22.23 -36.40 0.43
C LEU A 207 -22.76 -37.39 -0.62
N LEU A 208 -21.88 -37.94 -1.46
CA LEU A 208 -22.24 -38.93 -2.49
C LEU A 208 -22.73 -40.26 -1.88
N GLU A 209 -22.11 -40.72 -0.79
CA GLU A 209 -22.57 -41.91 -0.06
C GLU A 209 -23.97 -41.71 0.51
N ASN A 210 -24.24 -40.54 1.11
CA ASN A 210 -25.59 -40.21 1.56
C ASN A 210 -26.59 -40.18 0.40
N LEU A 211 -26.25 -39.56 -0.73
CA LEU A 211 -27.11 -39.54 -1.92
C LEU A 211 -27.41 -40.95 -2.45
N ARG A 212 -26.45 -41.87 -2.39
CA ARG A 212 -26.67 -43.28 -2.77
C ARG A 212 -27.63 -43.97 -1.80
N GLY A 213 -27.42 -43.81 -0.49
CA GLY A 213 -28.29 -44.40 0.53
C GLY A 213 -29.74 -43.90 0.44
N LEU A 214 -29.96 -42.60 0.23
CA LEU A 214 -31.31 -42.04 0.05
C LEU A 214 -32.02 -42.62 -1.19
N LYS A 215 -31.27 -42.85 -2.28
CA LYS A 215 -31.82 -43.41 -3.51
C LYS A 215 -32.35 -44.83 -3.36
N GLU A 216 -31.80 -45.60 -2.42
CA GLU A 216 -32.23 -46.98 -2.14
C GLU A 216 -33.51 -47.05 -1.31
N ILE A 217 -33.85 -45.98 -0.59
CA ILE A 217 -34.96 -45.95 0.38
C ILE A 217 -36.20 -45.27 -0.21
N PHE A 218 -36.01 -44.16 -0.93
CA PHE A 218 -37.11 -43.31 -1.39
C PHE A 218 -37.56 -43.63 -2.82
N SER A 219 -38.81 -43.32 -3.14
CA SER A 219 -39.28 -43.34 -4.53
C SER A 219 -38.51 -42.30 -5.36
N THR A 220 -38.54 -42.44 -6.70
CA THR A 220 -37.81 -41.52 -7.59
C THR A 220 -38.24 -40.06 -7.42
N GLU A 221 -39.54 -39.81 -7.21
CA GLU A 221 -40.08 -38.46 -7.03
C GLU A 221 -39.61 -37.84 -5.72
N GLU A 222 -39.75 -38.56 -4.60
CA GLU A 222 -39.26 -38.13 -3.28
C GLU A 222 -37.74 -37.94 -3.26
N TYR A 223 -36.99 -38.81 -3.95
CA TYR A 223 -35.55 -38.68 -4.06
C TYR A 223 -35.13 -37.39 -4.75
N GLU A 224 -35.76 -37.05 -5.88
CA GLU A 224 -35.41 -35.82 -6.61
C GLU A 224 -35.71 -34.58 -5.77
N GLU A 225 -36.87 -34.51 -5.11
CA GLU A 225 -37.25 -33.39 -4.24
C GLU A 225 -36.32 -33.25 -3.02
N LEU A 226 -36.03 -34.35 -2.31
CA LEU A 226 -35.27 -34.30 -1.05
C LEU A 226 -33.76 -34.12 -1.23
N THR A 227 -33.23 -34.30 -2.45
CA THR A 227 -31.77 -34.32 -2.69
C THR A 227 -31.25 -33.19 -3.56
N GLU A 228 -32.10 -32.28 -4.02
CA GLU A 228 -31.71 -31.18 -4.91
C GLU A 228 -30.55 -30.35 -4.35
N ASP A 229 -30.68 -29.84 -3.11
CA ASP A 229 -29.66 -29.03 -2.46
C ASP A 229 -28.32 -29.78 -2.30
N ARG A 230 -28.39 -31.06 -1.96
CA ARG A 230 -27.19 -31.88 -1.78
C ARG A 230 -26.49 -32.18 -3.10
N LYS A 231 -27.25 -32.39 -4.19
CA LYS A 231 -26.71 -32.50 -5.55
C LYS A 231 -26.06 -31.17 -5.98
N ASN A 232 -26.67 -30.04 -5.62
CA ASN A 232 -26.11 -28.70 -5.89
C ASN A 232 -24.78 -28.51 -5.16
N LEU A 233 -24.71 -28.82 -3.87
CA LEU A 233 -23.48 -28.74 -3.06
C LEU A 233 -22.35 -29.62 -3.63
N VAL A 234 -22.66 -30.87 -4.01
CA VAL A 234 -21.65 -31.75 -4.64
C VAL A 234 -21.09 -31.14 -5.93
N ARG A 235 -21.95 -30.51 -6.75
CA ARG A 235 -21.54 -29.82 -7.97
C ARG A 235 -20.69 -28.60 -7.67
N GLU A 236 -21.04 -27.81 -6.66
CA GLU A 236 -20.29 -26.64 -6.22
C GLU A 236 -18.88 -27.01 -5.75
N ILE A 237 -18.76 -27.97 -4.82
CA ILE A 237 -17.48 -28.49 -4.36
C ILE A 237 -16.63 -28.99 -5.54
N GLN A 238 -17.24 -29.72 -6.48
CA GLN A 238 -16.52 -30.20 -7.66
C GLN A 238 -15.97 -29.06 -8.52
N ASN A 239 -16.80 -28.04 -8.76
CA ASN A 239 -16.41 -26.88 -9.56
C ASN A 239 -15.24 -26.13 -8.90
N ARG A 240 -15.29 -25.93 -7.58
CA ARG A 240 -14.22 -25.28 -6.80
C ARG A 240 -12.93 -26.10 -6.85
N ILE A 241 -13.00 -27.41 -6.67
CA ILE A 241 -11.82 -28.31 -6.79
C ILE A 241 -11.18 -28.18 -8.18
N LEU A 242 -11.98 -28.18 -9.24
CA LEU A 242 -11.48 -28.04 -10.62
C LEU A 242 -10.86 -26.67 -10.86
N ALA A 243 -11.49 -25.59 -10.36
CA ALA A 243 -10.98 -24.23 -10.47
C ALA A 243 -9.64 -24.07 -9.74
N ILE A 244 -9.53 -24.54 -8.50
CA ILE A 244 -8.27 -24.55 -7.73
C ILE A 244 -7.17 -25.29 -8.49
N LYS A 245 -7.43 -26.52 -8.96
CA LYS A 245 -6.42 -27.30 -9.69
C LYS A 245 -5.93 -26.57 -10.95
N LYS A 246 -6.86 -25.96 -11.70
CA LYS A 246 -6.53 -25.18 -12.90
C LYS A 246 -5.72 -23.93 -12.56
N ALA A 247 -6.15 -23.17 -11.56
CA ALA A 247 -5.47 -21.94 -11.13
C ALA A 247 -4.06 -22.24 -10.60
N VAL A 248 -3.86 -23.29 -9.79
CA VAL A 248 -2.53 -23.70 -9.33
C VAL A 248 -1.62 -24.13 -10.49
N HIS A 249 -2.16 -24.86 -11.47
CA HIS A 249 -1.41 -25.22 -12.67
C HIS A 249 -0.96 -23.98 -13.44
N ASN A 250 -1.89 -23.08 -13.75
CA ASN A 250 -1.60 -21.85 -14.50
C ASN A 250 -0.64 -20.92 -13.75
N MET A 251 -0.81 -20.77 -12.43
CA MET A 251 0.11 -20.04 -11.56
C MET A 251 1.52 -20.64 -11.60
N THR A 252 1.62 -21.97 -11.63
CA THR A 252 2.91 -22.67 -11.71
C THR A 252 3.58 -22.43 -13.07
N GLU A 253 2.84 -22.46 -14.17
CA GLU A 253 3.36 -22.11 -15.50
C GLU A 253 3.77 -20.64 -15.59
N ALA A 254 2.94 -19.71 -15.09
CA ALA A 254 3.28 -18.28 -15.03
C ALA A 254 4.57 -18.06 -14.25
N ARG A 255 4.72 -18.72 -13.10
CA ARG A 255 5.95 -18.68 -12.30
C ARG A 255 7.14 -19.26 -13.06
N LYS A 256 6.98 -20.35 -13.82
CA LYS A 256 8.05 -20.91 -14.67
C LYS A 256 8.50 -19.88 -15.69
N VAL A 257 7.58 -19.26 -16.43
CA VAL A 257 7.91 -18.22 -17.42
C VAL A 257 8.63 -17.05 -16.75
N ALA A 258 8.07 -16.51 -15.66
CA ALA A 258 8.64 -15.38 -14.93
C ALA A 258 10.09 -15.66 -14.49
N ASN A 259 10.40 -16.87 -14.00
CA ASN A 259 11.75 -17.22 -13.53
C ASN A 259 12.82 -17.22 -14.62
N HIS A 260 12.45 -17.42 -15.89
CA HIS A 260 13.39 -17.45 -17.01
C HIS A 260 13.63 -16.09 -17.66
N LEU A 261 12.99 -15.02 -17.17
CA LEU A 261 13.24 -13.66 -17.66
C LEU A 261 14.67 -13.21 -17.34
N GLY A 262 15.22 -12.33 -18.17
CA GLY A 262 16.63 -11.95 -18.12
C GLY A 262 16.95 -10.91 -17.04
N SER A 263 16.02 -9.99 -16.78
CA SER A 263 16.18 -8.89 -15.84
C SER A 263 15.37 -9.08 -14.55
N GLN A 264 15.89 -8.59 -13.41
CA GLN A 264 15.13 -8.54 -12.15
C GLN A 264 13.89 -7.64 -12.26
N VAL A 265 13.96 -6.59 -13.08
CA VAL A 265 12.81 -5.72 -13.35
C VAL A 265 11.72 -6.51 -14.05
N GLU A 266 12.04 -7.19 -15.15
CA GLU A 266 11.08 -8.02 -15.90
C GLU A 266 10.48 -9.11 -15.02
N LYS A 267 11.30 -9.75 -14.18
CA LYS A 267 10.83 -10.73 -13.19
C LYS A 267 9.82 -10.11 -12.25
N ALA A 268 10.16 -8.99 -11.61
CA ALA A 268 9.28 -8.36 -10.63
C ALA A 268 7.93 -7.97 -11.24
N PHE A 269 7.92 -7.36 -12.43
CA PHE A 269 6.67 -7.05 -13.15
C PHE A 269 5.89 -8.32 -13.53
N SER A 270 6.56 -9.35 -14.04
CA SER A 270 5.90 -10.62 -14.37
C SER A 270 5.29 -11.29 -13.14
N TYR A 271 5.94 -11.22 -11.98
CA TYR A 271 5.35 -11.73 -10.74
C TYR A 271 4.15 -10.90 -10.27
N GLU A 272 4.25 -9.57 -10.30
CA GLU A 272 3.16 -8.68 -9.92
C GLU A 272 1.93 -8.84 -10.82
N GLU A 273 2.12 -8.96 -12.13
CA GLU A 273 1.02 -8.96 -13.11
C GLU A 273 0.50 -10.37 -13.44
N GLN A 274 1.37 -11.38 -13.45
CA GLN A 274 1.04 -12.72 -13.97
C GLN A 274 1.01 -13.81 -12.90
N VAL A 275 1.61 -13.59 -11.72
CA VAL A 275 1.64 -14.62 -10.65
C VAL A 275 0.78 -14.22 -9.46
N ARG A 276 0.94 -12.98 -8.97
CA ARG A 276 0.23 -12.44 -7.81
C ARG A 276 -1.29 -12.53 -7.91
N PRO A 277 -1.95 -12.29 -9.07
CA PRO A 277 -3.41 -12.39 -9.16
C PRO A 277 -3.97 -13.78 -8.78
N TYR A 278 -3.22 -14.85 -9.04
CA TYR A 278 -3.66 -16.21 -8.68
C TYR A 278 -3.74 -16.44 -7.17
N LEU A 279 -3.03 -15.64 -6.34
CA LEU A 279 -3.11 -15.78 -4.89
C LEU A 279 -4.53 -15.53 -4.39
N GLU A 280 -5.19 -14.48 -4.90
CA GLU A 280 -6.58 -14.16 -4.55
C GLU A 280 -7.58 -15.10 -5.24
N GLU A 281 -7.35 -15.45 -6.51
CA GLU A 281 -8.23 -16.39 -7.24
C GLU A 281 -8.31 -17.76 -6.56
N ILE A 282 -7.15 -18.33 -6.19
CA ILE A 282 -7.11 -19.64 -5.50
C ILE A 282 -7.73 -19.51 -4.11
N ARG A 283 -7.40 -18.43 -3.39
CA ARG A 283 -7.90 -18.19 -2.04
C ARG A 283 -9.43 -18.09 -2.01
N ASP A 284 -10.05 -17.36 -2.93
CA ASP A 284 -11.51 -17.23 -2.98
C ASP A 284 -12.20 -18.60 -3.00
N HIS A 285 -11.71 -19.53 -3.83
CA HIS A 285 -12.27 -20.87 -3.87
C HIS A 285 -12.04 -21.69 -2.58
N ILE A 286 -10.86 -21.54 -1.96
CA ILE A 286 -10.54 -22.22 -0.69
C ILE A 286 -11.42 -21.69 0.44
N ASP A 287 -11.57 -20.37 0.55
CA ASP A 287 -12.33 -19.71 1.61
C ASP A 287 -13.82 -20.09 1.53
N HIS A 288 -14.37 -20.29 0.33
CA HIS A 288 -15.73 -20.84 0.19
C HIS A 288 -15.82 -22.32 0.55
N LEU A 289 -14.84 -23.15 0.18
CA LEU A 289 -14.80 -24.55 0.59
C LEU A 289 -14.73 -24.68 2.12
N GLU A 290 -14.08 -23.75 2.83
CA GLU A 290 -14.05 -23.71 4.30
C GLU A 290 -15.44 -23.56 4.92
N LEU A 291 -16.35 -22.85 4.25
CA LEU A 291 -17.72 -22.62 4.71
C LEU A 291 -18.65 -23.82 4.44
N GLU A 292 -18.37 -24.56 3.36
CA GLU A 292 -19.17 -25.70 2.91
C GLU A 292 -18.76 -27.02 3.60
N ILE A 293 -17.48 -27.17 3.94
CA ILE A 293 -16.92 -28.41 4.48
C ILE A 293 -17.06 -28.45 6.00
N ASP A 294 -17.35 -29.66 6.48
CA ASP A 294 -17.40 -29.99 7.91
C ASP A 294 -16.12 -29.57 8.65
N ASP A 295 -16.31 -28.83 9.75
CA ASP A 295 -15.25 -28.25 10.57
C ASP A 295 -14.32 -29.34 11.15
N GLU A 296 -14.85 -30.52 11.46
CA GLU A 296 -14.09 -31.63 12.05
C GLU A 296 -12.98 -32.16 11.14
N ILE A 297 -13.13 -31.99 9.82
CA ILE A 297 -12.16 -32.48 8.83
C ILE A 297 -11.36 -31.38 8.16
N TRP A 298 -11.69 -30.11 8.40
CA TRP A 298 -10.98 -29.00 7.79
C TRP A 298 -9.52 -28.96 8.28
N PRO A 299 -8.52 -28.91 7.37
CA PRO A 299 -7.13 -29.22 7.74
C PRO A 299 -6.39 -28.07 8.40
N LEU A 300 -6.90 -26.84 8.33
CA LEU A 300 -6.24 -25.64 8.83
C LEU A 300 -7.06 -25.00 9.96
N PRO A 301 -6.43 -24.41 10.98
CA PRO A 301 -7.15 -23.63 11.97
C PRO A 301 -7.91 -22.48 11.31
N LYS A 302 -9.19 -22.31 11.67
CA LYS A 302 -10.02 -21.24 11.11
C LYS A 302 -9.64 -19.89 11.72
N TYR A 303 -9.97 -18.79 11.05
CA TYR A 303 -9.67 -17.44 11.57
C TYR A 303 -10.24 -17.20 12.98
N ARG A 304 -11.42 -17.77 13.29
CA ARG A 304 -12.01 -17.69 14.64
C ARG A 304 -11.09 -18.27 15.72
N GLU A 305 -10.32 -19.30 15.37
CA GLU A 305 -9.41 -19.98 16.28
C GLU A 305 -8.11 -19.22 16.42
N LEU A 306 -7.53 -18.79 15.29
CA LEU A 306 -6.30 -18.01 15.26
C LEU A 306 -6.42 -16.67 16.01
N LEU A 307 -7.61 -16.07 16.01
CA LEU A 307 -7.83 -14.73 16.57
C LEU A 307 -8.35 -14.75 18.02
N PHE A 308 -9.09 -15.77 18.44
CA PHE A 308 -9.82 -15.74 19.72
C PHE A 308 -9.59 -16.95 20.62
N THR A 309 -9.19 -18.10 20.09
CA THR A 309 -9.00 -19.32 20.88
C THR A 309 -7.54 -19.40 21.34
N LYS A 310 -7.32 -19.63 22.63
CA LYS A 310 -5.98 -19.83 23.22
C LYS A 310 -5.67 -21.30 23.40
#